data_AF-A0A4V2F5W1-F1
#
_entry.id   AF-A0A4V2F5W1-F1
#
_cell.length_a   1.000
_cell.length_b   1.000
_cell.length_c   1.000
_cell.angle_alpha   90.00
_cell.angle_beta   90.00
_cell.angle_gamma   90.00
#
_symmetry.space_group_name_H-M   'P 1'
#
loop_
_entity.id
_entity.type
_entity.pdbx_description
1 polymer ?
#
loop_
_entity_poly.entity_id
_entity_poly.type
_entity_poly.pdbx_seq_one_letter_code
_entity_poly.pdbx_strand_id
1 'polypeptide(L)'
;MEKSIPSILTSIKKLLGIAEEYQVYDADLIMHINSVFSILTQLGVGPSDGFSIEDEDAEWTDFVPEKSKIEFIKSYMHLKVKLLFDPPLASAVIECMNQQIKELEWRILVAVDPSGEEEIQNG
;
A
#
# COMPACT_ATOMS: atom_id res chain seq x y z
N MET A 1 -20.08 13.77 12.77
CA MET A 1 -18.63 13.66 12.90
C MET A 1 -18.13 13.17 11.56
N GLU A 2 -17.46 14.04 10.80
CA GLU A 2 -16.84 13.64 9.54
C GLU A 2 -15.78 12.59 9.90
N LYS A 3 -15.92 11.36 9.40
CA LYS A 3 -14.88 10.35 9.58
C LYS A 3 -13.68 10.84 8.79
N SER A 4 -12.70 11.46 9.46
CA SER A 4 -11.42 11.70 8.79
C SER A 4 -10.88 10.34 8.36
N ILE A 5 -10.31 10.30 7.16
CA ILE A 5 -9.57 9.13 6.71
C ILE A 5 -8.38 9.04 7.69
N PRO A 6 -8.16 7.92 8.39
CA PRO A 6 -7.02 7.81 9.29
C PRO A 6 -5.72 8.01 8.49
N SER A 7 -4.69 8.55 9.14
CA SER A 7 -3.36 8.67 8.53
C SER A 7 -2.83 7.33 8.04
N ILE A 8 -1.76 7.37 7.24
CA ILE A 8 -1.16 6.15 6.66
C ILE A 8 -0.73 5.19 7.77
N LEU A 9 0.05 5.67 8.75
CA LEU A 9 0.55 4.85 9.85
C LEU A 9 -0.61 4.29 10.69
N THR A 10 -1.56 5.13 11.10
CA THR A 10 -2.72 4.70 11.90
C THR A 10 -3.59 3.68 11.15
N SER A 11 -3.74 3.84 9.84
CA SER A 11 -4.44 2.87 8.99
C SER A 11 -3.78 1.49 9.03
N ILE A 12 -2.45 1.45 8.90
CA ILE A 12 -1.68 0.20 8.90
C ILE A 12 -1.66 -0.43 10.30
N LYS A 13 -1.46 0.35 11.36
CA LYS A 13 -1.58 -0.14 12.75
C LYS A 13 -2.92 -0.81 13.00
N LYS A 14 -4.00 -0.15 12.60
CA LYS A 14 -5.37 -0.69 12.73
C LYS A 14 -5.53 -2.02 11.98
N LEU A 15 -5.03 -2.14 10.76
CA LEU A 15 -5.13 -3.37 9.97
C LEU A 15 -4.25 -4.51 10.52
N LEU A 16 -3.17 -4.17 11.22
CA LEU A 16 -2.33 -5.14 11.95
C LEU A 16 -2.89 -5.52 13.33
N GLY A 17 -3.96 -4.87 13.79
CA GLY A 17 -4.52 -5.07 15.13
C GLY A 17 -3.73 -4.37 16.25
N ILE A 18 -2.94 -3.35 15.91
CA ILE A 18 -2.15 -2.55 16.85
C ILE A 18 -2.96 -1.30 17.22
N ALA A 19 -3.03 -1.00 18.52
CA ALA A 19 -3.68 0.21 19.02
C ALA A 19 -2.92 1.46 18.57
N GLU A 20 -3.63 2.55 18.30
CA GLU A 20 -3.05 3.80 17.78
C GLU A 20 -2.02 4.38 18.73
N GLU A 21 -2.30 4.36 20.03
CA GLU A 21 -1.43 4.84 21.11
C GLU A 21 -0.19 3.97 21.35
N TYR A 22 -0.11 2.77 20.75
CA TYR A 22 1.00 1.85 20.96
C TYR A 22 2.14 2.12 19.97
N GLN A 23 3.10 2.95 20.38
CA GLN A 23 4.12 3.52 19.49
C GLN A 23 5.42 2.69 19.38
N VAL A 24 5.54 1.59 20.12
CA VAL A 24 6.79 0.79 20.21
C VAL A 24 7.27 0.28 18.84
N TYR A 25 6.35 0.08 17.89
CA TYR A 25 6.64 -0.44 16.56
C TYR A 25 6.64 0.63 15.47
N ASP A 26 6.41 1.90 15.79
CA ASP A 26 6.17 2.92 14.77
C ASP A 26 7.37 3.09 13.84
N ALA A 27 8.59 3.09 14.38
CA ALA A 27 9.82 3.16 13.58
C ALA A 27 9.95 1.99 12.58
N ASP A 28 9.66 0.77 13.03
CA ASP A 28 9.74 -0.43 12.19
C ASP A 28 8.65 -0.42 11.11
N LEU A 29 7.42 -0.04 11.48
CA LEU A 29 6.30 0.08 10.56
C LEU A 29 6.56 1.16 9.51
N ILE A 30 7.05 2.34 9.91
CA ILE A 30 7.42 3.43 9.00
C ILE A 30 8.48 2.95 8.00
N MET A 31 9.52 2.25 8.45
CA MET A 31 10.54 1.69 7.57
C MET A 31 9.93 0.76 6.50
N HIS A 32 9.03 -0.14 6.92
CA HIS A 32 8.37 -1.07 5.99
C HIS A 32 7.38 -0.38 5.05
N ILE A 33 6.61 0.58 5.56
CA ILE A 33 5.69 1.42 4.77
C ILE A 33 6.48 2.17 3.68
N ASN A 34 7.59 2.83 4.04
CA ASN A 34 8.43 3.57 3.09
C ASN A 34 9.06 2.66 2.02
N SER A 35 9.41 1.42 2.40
CA SER A 35 9.87 0.41 1.42
C SER A 35 8.77 0.07 0.40
N VAL A 36 7.51 -0.01 0.84
CA VAL A 36 6.38 -0.27 -0.05
C VAL A 36 6.01 0.95 -0.88
N PHE A 37 6.13 2.18 -0.36
CA PHE A 37 6.00 3.39 -1.18
C PHE A 37 6.98 3.41 -2.33
N SER A 38 8.25 3.03 -2.09
CA SER A 38 9.25 2.93 -3.15
C SER A 38 8.83 1.96 -4.26
N ILE A 39 8.19 0.84 -3.91
CA ILE A 39 7.64 -0.12 -4.87
C ILE A 39 6.46 0.50 -5.63
N LEU A 40 5.54 1.16 -4.94
CA LEU A 40 4.38 1.81 -5.56
C LEU A 40 4.80 2.90 -6.54
N THR A 41 5.81 3.72 -6.22
CA THR A 41 6.40 4.69 -7.15
C THR A 41 6.96 4.02 -8.41
N GLN A 42 7.66 2.90 -8.27
CA GLN A 42 8.14 2.12 -9.42
C GLN A 42 7.01 1.54 -10.28
N LEU A 43 5.87 1.23 -9.66
CA LEU A 43 4.64 0.82 -10.34
C LEU A 43 3.86 2.01 -10.93
N GLY A 44 4.40 3.24 -10.88
CA GLY A 44 3.75 4.44 -11.44
C GLY A 44 2.70 5.09 -10.54
N VAL A 45 2.69 4.79 -9.23
CA VAL A 45 1.75 5.35 -8.25
C VAL A 45 2.42 6.44 -7.42
N GLY A 46 1.74 7.58 -7.27
CA GLY A 46 2.19 8.69 -6.43
C GLY A 46 3.27 9.56 -7.10
N PRO A 47 4.02 10.36 -6.33
CA PRO A 47 5.04 11.26 -6.87
C PRO A 47 6.21 10.52 -7.52
N SER A 48 6.72 11.05 -8.64
CA SER A 48 7.83 10.45 -9.40
C SER A 48 9.16 10.42 -8.65
N ASP A 49 9.37 11.39 -7.75
CA ASP A 49 10.60 11.51 -6.95
C ASP A 49 10.55 10.65 -5.68
N GLY A 50 9.46 9.90 -5.49
CA GLY A 50 9.21 9.08 -4.31
C GLY A 50 8.33 9.76 -3.27
N PHE A 51 7.92 8.97 -2.27
CA PHE A 51 7.15 9.42 -1.11
C PHE A 51 7.61 8.65 0.12
N SER A 52 7.63 9.33 1.27
CA SER A 52 7.97 8.74 2.56
C SER A 52 7.24 9.45 3.68
N ILE A 53 6.98 8.71 4.76
CA ILE A 53 6.46 9.25 6.01
C ILE A 53 7.54 9.20 7.09
N GLU A 54 7.48 10.14 8.03
CA GLU A 54 8.38 10.22 9.19
C GLU A 54 7.62 10.02 10.52
N ASP A 55 6.29 10.19 10.49
CA ASP A 55 5.41 10.18 11.67
C ASP A 55 3.96 9.78 11.28
N GLU A 56 3.03 10.06 12.19
CA GLU A 56 1.60 9.74 12.07
C GLU A 56 0.78 10.82 11.35
N ASP A 57 1.35 11.97 10.97
CA ASP A 57 0.60 13.09 10.42
C ASP A 57 0.29 12.92 8.93
N ALA A 58 1.08 12.11 8.22
CA ALA A 58 0.95 11.92 6.78
C ALA A 58 -0.36 11.19 6.39
N GLU A 59 -1.15 11.83 5.54
CA GLU A 59 -2.43 11.32 5.07
C GLU A 59 -2.29 10.56 3.74
N TRP A 60 -3.23 9.65 3.46
CA TRP A 60 -3.28 8.95 2.16
C TRP A 60 -3.43 9.90 0.97
N THR A 61 -4.09 11.02 1.18
CA THR A 61 -4.30 12.08 0.19
C THR A 61 -3.02 12.84 -0.16
N ASP A 62 -2.01 12.82 0.72
CA ASP A 62 -0.69 13.39 0.42
C ASP A 62 0.08 12.53 -0.59
N PHE A 63 -0.18 11.22 -0.59
CA PHE A 63 0.42 10.28 -1.53
C PHE A 63 -0.38 10.14 -2.83
N VAL A 64 -1.71 9.97 -2.73
CA VAL A 64 -2.61 9.79 -3.88
C VAL A 64 -3.84 10.69 -3.73
N PRO A 65 -3.94 11.79 -4.50
CA PRO A 65 -5.02 12.78 -4.35
C PRO A 65 -6.42 12.27 -4.73
N GLU A 66 -6.50 11.29 -5.63
CA GLU A 66 -7.77 10.88 -6.26
C GLU A 66 -8.37 9.62 -5.59
N LYS A 67 -9.54 9.78 -4.97
CA LYS A 67 -10.20 8.76 -4.13
C LYS A 67 -10.53 7.43 -4.83
N SER A 68 -10.70 7.42 -6.15
CA SER A 68 -11.22 6.26 -6.89
C SER A 68 -10.25 5.07 -6.98
N LYS A 69 -8.94 5.29 -6.72
CA LYS A 69 -7.88 4.25 -6.83
C LYS A 69 -7.21 3.88 -5.49
N ILE A 70 -7.62 4.53 -4.40
CA ILE A 70 -6.90 4.48 -3.11
C ILE A 70 -7.02 3.11 -2.41
N GLU A 71 -8.14 2.42 -2.56
CA GLU A 71 -8.40 1.24 -1.71
C GLU A 71 -7.53 0.03 -2.07
N PHE A 72 -7.21 -0.19 -3.35
CA PHE A 72 -6.26 -1.25 -3.74
C PHE A 72 -4.86 -0.98 -3.21
N ILE A 73 -4.44 0.30 -3.19
CA ILE A 73 -3.14 0.72 -2.69
C ILE A 73 -3.05 0.49 -1.18
N LYS A 74 -4.10 0.83 -0.43
CA LYS A 74 -4.18 0.55 1.01
C LYS A 74 -4.09 -0.94 1.32
N SER A 75 -4.84 -1.77 0.60
CA SER A 75 -4.78 -3.23 0.76
C SER A 75 -3.40 -3.79 0.40
N TYR A 76 -2.79 -3.31 -0.69
CA TYR A 76 -1.45 -3.72 -1.10
C TYR A 76 -0.41 -3.35 -0.04
N MET A 77 -0.45 -2.11 0.44
CA MET A 77 0.41 -1.60 1.53
C MET A 77 0.30 -2.49 2.76
N HIS A 78 -0.92 -2.76 3.23
CA HIS A 78 -1.15 -3.61 4.39
C HIS A 78 -0.55 -5.01 4.24
N LEU A 79 -0.84 -5.71 3.14
CA LEU A 79 -0.38 -7.08 2.96
C LEU A 79 1.16 -7.16 2.87
N LYS A 80 1.79 -6.23 2.17
CA LYS A 80 3.26 -6.14 2.07
C LYS A 80 3.88 -5.83 3.42
N VAL A 81 3.37 -4.84 4.15
CA VAL A 81 3.87 -4.50 5.48
C VAL A 81 3.66 -5.66 6.46
N LYS A 82 2.51 -6.34 6.44
CA LYS A 82 2.26 -7.52 7.27
C LYS A 82 3.31 -8.60 7.04
N LEU A 83 3.64 -8.92 5.79
CA LEU A 83 4.65 -9.91 5.47
C LEU A 83 6.07 -9.51 5.89
N LEU A 84 6.42 -8.21 5.85
CA LEU A 84 7.74 -7.73 6.27
C LEU A 84 7.89 -7.66 7.79
N PHE A 85 6.83 -7.22 8.48
CA PHE A 85 6.85 -6.94 9.92
C PHE A 85 6.53 -8.17 10.78
N ASP A 86 5.45 -8.88 10.47
CA ASP A 86 4.94 -10.00 11.27
C ASP A 86 4.34 -11.07 10.34
N PRO A 87 5.19 -11.78 9.58
CA PRO A 87 4.72 -12.76 8.60
C PRO A 87 3.98 -13.92 9.29
N PRO A 88 2.83 -14.37 8.72
CA PRO A 88 2.14 -15.53 9.25
C PRO A 88 3.03 -16.78 9.22
N LEU A 89 2.96 -17.62 10.26
CA LEU A 89 3.73 -18.87 10.30
C LEU A 89 3.19 -19.95 9.35
N ALA A 90 1.90 -19.88 9.02
CA ALA A 90 1.25 -20.85 8.16
C ALA A 90 1.54 -20.56 6.68
N SER A 91 2.24 -21.48 6.01
CA SER A 91 2.61 -21.34 4.59
C SER A 91 1.41 -21.13 3.66
N ALA A 92 0.29 -21.79 3.92
CA ALA A 92 -0.94 -21.61 3.14
C ALA A 92 -1.48 -20.16 3.23
N VAL A 93 -1.29 -19.49 4.36
CA VAL A 93 -1.69 -18.08 4.53
C VAL A 93 -0.72 -17.17 3.78
N ILE A 94 0.58 -17.44 3.83
CA ILE A 94 1.59 -16.71 3.05
C ILE A 94 1.30 -16.84 1.54
N GLU A 95 1.01 -18.05 1.06
CA GLU A 95 0.64 -18.32 -0.34
C GLU A 95 -0.57 -17.47 -0.76
N CYS A 96 -1.64 -17.49 0.05
CA CYS A 96 -2.85 -16.71 -0.20
C CYS A 96 -2.58 -15.19 -0.20
N MET A 97 -1.77 -14.69 0.74
CA MET A 97 -1.37 -13.27 0.77
C MET A 97 -0.57 -12.88 -0.48
N ASN A 98 0.38 -13.72 -0.90
CA ASN A 98 1.16 -13.49 -2.11
C ASN A 98 0.31 -13.48 -3.38
N GLN A 99 -0.71 -14.34 -3.47
CA GLN A 99 -1.67 -14.32 -4.59
C GLN A 99 -2.49 -13.02 -4.60
N GLN A 100 -2.98 -12.57 -3.45
CA GLN A 100 -3.69 -11.28 -3.33
C GLN A 100 -2.79 -10.09 -3.67
N ILE A 101 -1.53 -10.10 -3.22
CA ILE A 101 -0.55 -9.05 -3.56
C ILE A 101 -0.35 -8.98 -5.08
N LYS A 102 -0.18 -10.13 -5.76
CA LYS A 102 -0.02 -10.17 -7.22
C LYS A 102 -1.26 -9.64 -7.95
N GLU A 103 -2.45 -10.00 -7.49
CA GLU A 103 -3.70 -9.47 -8.07
C GLU A 103 -3.79 -7.95 -7.90
N LEU A 104 -3.50 -7.44 -6.69
CA LEU A 104 -3.51 -6.01 -6.41
C LEU A 104 -2.47 -5.26 -7.24
N GLU A 105 -1.27 -5.81 -7.40
CA GLU A 105 -0.21 -5.25 -8.23
C GLU A 105 -0.66 -5.12 -9.69
N TRP A 106 -1.27 -6.18 -10.24
CA TRP A 106 -1.86 -6.13 -11.59
C TRP A 106 -2.97 -5.08 -11.70
N ARG A 107 -3.88 -5.00 -10.72
CA ARG A 107 -4.95 -3.98 -10.71
C ARG A 107 -4.39 -2.56 -10.65
N ILE A 108 -3.33 -2.36 -9.88
CA ILE A 108 -2.62 -1.08 -9.78
C ILE A 108 -1.99 -0.73 -11.13
N LEU A 109 -1.27 -1.66 -11.76
CA LEU A 109 -0.66 -1.47 -13.08
C LEU A 109 -1.69 -1.08 -14.14
N VAL A 110 -2.81 -1.81 -14.23
CA VAL A 110 -3.92 -1.48 -15.16
C VAL A 110 -4.52 -0.10 -14.85
N ALA A 111 -4.56 0.31 -13.59
CA ALA A 111 -5.11 1.60 -13.20
C ALA A 111 -4.16 2.78 -13.47
N VAL A 112 -2.84 2.58 -13.44
CA VAL A 112 -1.86 3.62 -13.76
C VAL A 112 -1.59 3.74 -15.25
N ASP A 113 -1.66 2.63 -15.98
CA ASP A 113 -1.50 2.58 -17.43
C ASP A 113 -2.80 2.08 -18.09
N PRO A 114 -3.74 2.99 -18.40
CA PRO A 114 -4.98 2.62 -19.08
C PRO A 114 -4.77 2.22 -20.55
N SER A 115 -3.55 2.31 -21.09
CA SER A 115 -3.23 2.02 -22.50
C SER A 115 -2.99 0.54 -22.81
N GLY A 116 -3.35 -0.38 -21.90
CA GLY A 116 -3.42 -1.82 -22.16
C GLY A 116 -4.45 -2.26 -23.22
N GLU A 117 -4.83 -1.37 -24.14
CA GLU A 117 -5.40 -1.76 -25.43
C GLU A 117 -4.26 -2.30 -26.29
N GLU A 118 -4.18 -3.64 -26.41
CA GLU A 118 -3.33 -4.29 -27.41
C GLU A 118 -3.55 -3.60 -28.77
N GLU A 119 -2.54 -2.87 -29.27
CA GLU A 119 -2.47 -2.55 -30.69
C GLU A 119 -2.41 -3.90 -31.43
N ILE A 120 -3.56 -4.36 -31.90
CA ILE A 120 -3.66 -5.45 -32.85
C ILE A 120 -3.01 -4.92 -34.14
N GLN A 121 -1.68 -5.04 -34.23
CA GLN A 121 -0.90 -4.73 -35.43
C GLN A 121 -1.26 -5.78 -36.49
N ASN A 122 -2.35 -5.52 -37.21
CA ASN A 122 -2.65 -6.18 -38.47
C ASN A 122 -1.69 -5.59 -39.53
N GLY A 123 -0.58 -6.28 -39.76
CA GLY A 123 0.30 -6.13 -40.92
C GLY A 123 0.16 -7.32 -41.86
#